data_AF-A0A0D6A4P8-F1
#
_entry.id   AF-A0A0D6A4P8-F1
#
_cell.length_a   1.000
_cell.length_b   1.000
_cell.length_c   1.000
_cell.angle_alpha   90.00
_cell.angle_beta   90.00
_cell.angle_gamma   90.00
#
_symmetry.space_group_name_H-M   'P 1'
#
loop_
_entity.id
_entity.type
_entity.pdbx_description
1 polymer ?
#
loop_
_entity_poly.entity_id
_entity_poly.type
_entity_poly.pdbx_seq_one_letter_code
_entity_poly.pdbx_strand_id
1 'polypeptide(L)' 'MIDALKKHGPFLGLIMGICRILRCNPFVRGGVDPVPDKFTIFRNPHPERYEDAIIARKFHPDNK' A
#
# COMPACT_ATOMS: atom_id res chain seq x y z
N MET A 1 -4.78 3.75 -7.74
CA MET A 1 -4.23 3.52 -9.10
C MET A 1 -3.88 4.83 -9.79
N ILE A 2 -4.78 5.81 -9.77
CA ILE A 2 -4.56 7.16 -10.32
C ILE A 2 -3.30 7.82 -9.74
N ASP A 3 -3.08 7.78 -8.42
CA ASP A 3 -1.85 8.32 -7.81
C ASP A 3 -0.56 7.66 -8.28
N ALA A 4 -0.60 6.36 -8.59
CA ALA A 4 0.58 5.64 -9.07
C ALA A 4 0.96 6.09 -10.49
N LEU A 5 -0.05 6.34 -11.34
CA LEU A 5 0.15 6.87 -12.69
C LEU A 5 0.70 8.31 -12.65
N LYS A 6 0.21 9.14 -11.71
CA LYS A 6 0.71 10.51 -11.53
C LYS A 6 2.14 10.57 -10.99
N LYS A 7 2.50 9.72 -10.02
CA LYS A 7 3.82 9.72 -9.38
C LYS A 7 4.90 9.00 -10.19
N HIS A 8 4.60 7.82 -10.74
CA HIS A 8 5.59 6.94 -11.38
C HIS A 8 5.45 6.89 -12.92
N GLY A 9 4.47 7.60 -13.48
CA GLY A 9 4.18 7.58 -14.91
C GLY A 9 3.33 6.37 -15.34
N PRO A 10 2.96 6.29 -16.63
CA PRO A 10 1.99 5.31 -17.12
C PRO A 10 2.47 3.86 -17.00
N PHE A 11 3.75 3.59 -17.29
CA PHE A 11 4.28 2.22 -17.32
C PHE A 11 4.46 1.63 -15.92
N LEU A 12 5.18 2.34 -15.04
CA LEU A 12 5.40 1.91 -13.65
C LEU A 12 4.11 1.93 -12.82
N GLY A 13 3.24 2.91 -13.06
CA GLY A 13 1.93 2.98 -12.43
C GLY A 13 1.01 1.81 -12.80
N LEU A 14 1.08 1.34 -14.06
CA LEU A 14 0.36 0.15 -14.52
C LEU A 14 0.89 -1.12 -13.84
N ILE A 15 2.22 -1.31 -13.79
CA ILE A 15 2.84 -2.46 -13.12
C ILE A 15 2.44 -2.49 -11.64
N MET A 16 2.49 -1.35 -10.93
CA MET A 16 2.02 -1.25 -9.55
C MET A 16 0.54 -1.63 -9.39
N GLY A 17 -0.32 -1.19 -10.32
CA GLY A 17 -1.74 -1.54 -10.33
C GLY A 17 -1.98 -3.04 -10.51
N ILE A 18 -1.29 -3.67 -11.45
CA ILE A 18 -1.38 -5.12 -11.69
C ILE A 18 -0.89 -5.90 -10.46
N CYS A 19 0.26 -5.52 -9.88
CA CYS A 19 0.77 -6.14 -8.65
C CYS A 19 -0.19 -5.98 -7.45
N ARG A 20 -1.01 -4.91 -7.40
CA ARG A 20 -2.06 -4.75 -6.39
C ARG A 20 -3.21 -5.74 -6.60
N ILE A 21 -3.66 -5.94 -7.84
CA ILE A 21 -4.73 -6.89 -8.17
C ILE A 21 -4.27 -8.33 -7.85
N LEU A 22 -3.05 -8.69 -8.22
CA LEU A 22 -2.49 -10.02 -7.92
C LEU A 22 -2.39 -10.32 -6.42
N ARG A 23 -2.19 -9.28 -5.58
CA ARG A 23 -2.16 -9.38 -4.12
C ARG A 23 -3.56 -9.44 -3.50
N CYS A 24 -4.64 -9.24 -4.27
CA CYS A 24 -6.02 -9.18 -3.77
C CYS A 24 -6.66 -10.56 -3.56
N ASN A 25 -5.87 -11.56 -3.18
CA ASN A 25 -6.35 -12.92 -2.92
C ASN A 25 -6.56 -13.12 -1.40
N PRO A 26 -7.51 -13.98 -0.97
CA PRO A 26 -7.83 -14.19 0.44
C PRO A 26 -6.70 -14.83 1.26
N PHE A 27 -5.68 -15.38 0.58
CA PHE A 27 -4.48 -15.93 1.22
C PHE A 27 -3.45 -14.86 1.57
N VAL A 28 -3.65 -13.64 1.11
CA VAL A 28 -2.82 -12.48 1.41
C VAL A 28 -3.50 -11.64 2.47
N ARG A 29 -2.76 -11.35 3.55
CA ARG A 29 -3.19 -10.40 4.58
C ARG A 29 -3.40 -9.03 3.94
N GLY A 30 -4.63 -8.53 4.01
CA GLY A 30 -4.98 -7.19 3.55
C GLY A 30 -4.36 -6.09 4.41
N GLY A 31 -4.46 -4.85 3.95
CA GLY A 31 -3.93 -3.67 4.65
C GLY A 31 -3.89 -2.45 3.72
N VAL A 32 -3.54 -1.30 4.28
CA VAL A 32 -3.36 -0.07 3.50
C VAL A 32 -2.08 -0.19 2.67
N ASP A 33 -2.20 -0.10 1.34
CA ASP A 33 -1.07 -0.12 0.39
C ASP A 33 -0.89 1.28 -0.22
N PRO A 34 -0.22 2.22 0.49
CA PRO A 34 0.00 3.58 -0.01
C PRO A 34 0.86 3.56 -1.29
N VAL A 35 0.77 4.60 -2.12
CA VAL A 35 1.68 4.76 -3.26
C VAL A 35 2.97 5.43 -2.76
N PRO A 36 4.11 4.72 -2.71
CA PRO A 36 5.37 5.27 -2.24
C PRO A 36 5.89 6.35 -3.20
N ASP A 37 6.69 7.28 -2.71
CA ASP A 37 7.30 8.34 -3.53
C ASP A 37 8.44 7.82 -4.42
N LYS A 38 9.08 6.73 -4.01
CA LYS A 38 10.06 6.00 -4.81
C LYS A 38 9.44 4.68 -5.28
N PHE A 39 9.67 4.30 -6.53
CA PHE A 39 9.13 3.06 -7.07
C PHE A 39 9.69 1.85 -6.31
N THR A 40 8.80 1.04 -5.73
CA THR A 40 9.12 -0.25 -5.12
C THR A 40 7.96 -1.21 -5.29
N ILE A 41 8.22 -2.44 -5.73
CA ILE A 41 7.18 -3.46 -5.92
C ILE A 41 6.81 -4.14 -4.59
N PHE A 42 7.68 -3.99 -3.58
CA PHE A 42 7.51 -4.62 -2.28
C PHE A 42 6.50 -3.86 -1.42
N ARG A 43 5.86 -4.58 -0.49
CA ARG A 43 4.95 -3.98 0.49
C ARG A 43 5.71 -3.00 1.36
N ASN A 44 5.04 -1.89 1.71
CA ASN A 44 5.54 -0.99 2.72
C ASN A 44 5.60 -1.74 4.07
N PRO A 45 6.75 -1.78 4.76
CA PRO A 45 6.90 -2.53 6.01
C PRO A 45 6.17 -1.88 7.19
N HIS A 46 5.75 -0.62 7.06
CA HIS A 46 5.24 0.21 8.14
C HIS A 46 3.91 0.90 7.74
N PRO A 47 2.83 0.15 7.41
CA PRO A 47 1.55 0.68 6.95
C PRO A 47 0.84 1.60 7.95
N GLU A 48 1.07 1.41 9.25
CA GLU A 48 0.48 2.18 10.36
C GLU A 48 0.77 3.68 10.29
N ARG A 49 1.79 4.11 9.55
CA ARG A 49 2.08 5.55 9.28
C ARG A 49 1.06 6.21 8.37
N TYR A 50 0.28 5.43 7.63
CA TYR A 50 -0.71 5.89 6.66
C TYR A 50 -2.14 5.59 7.10
N GLU A 51 -2.30 5.01 8.30
CA GLU A 51 -3.60 4.71 8.88
C GLU A 51 -4.06 5.85 9.79
N ASP A 52 -5.38 6.06 9.86
CA ASP A 52 -5.95 7.01 10.81
C ASP A 52 -5.70 6.54 12.25
N ALA A 53 -5.57 7.48 13.18
CA ALA A 53 -5.32 7.19 14.60
C ALA A 53 -6.35 6.21 15.21
N ILE A 54 -7.59 6.21 14.70
CA ILE A 54 -8.65 5.29 15.11
C ILE A 54 -8.35 3.85 14.64
N ILE A 55 -7.88 3.69 13.39
CA ILE A 55 -7.57 2.40 12.77
C ILE A 55 -6.28 1.84 13.38
N ALA A 56 -5.23 2.65 13.45
CA ALA A 56 -3.95 2.27 14.03
C ALA A 56 -4.12 1.77 15.48
N ARG A 57 -4.93 2.47 16.29
CA ARG A 57 -5.20 2.06 17.68
C ARG A 57 -6.02 0.77 17.80
N LYS A 58 -6.80 0.39 16.77
CA LYS A 58 -7.59 -0.84 16.72
C LYS A 58 -6.78 -2.05 16.27
N PHE A 59 -5.91 -1.89 15.28
CA PHE A 59 -5.18 -2.99 14.64
C PHE A 59 -3.71 -3.09 15.08
N HIS A 60 -3.12 -2.01 15.62
CA HIS A 60 -1.73 -1.91 16.06
C HIS A 60 -1.60 -1.25 17.45
N PRO A 61 -2.21 -1.79 18.52
CA PRO A 61 -2.25 -1.15 19.84
C PRO A 61 -0.89 -1.07 20.55
N ASP A 62 0.06 -1.95 20.22
CA ASP A 62 1.35 -2.10 20.93
C ASP A 62 2.50 -1.26 20.35
N ASN A 63 2.26 -0.53 19.25
CA ASN A 63 3.29 0.22 18.53
C ASN A 63 3.44 1.67 19.08
N LYS A 64 3.51 1.76 20.41
CA LYS A 64 3.58 3.03 21.17
C LYS A 64 4.99 3.59 21.23
#